data_AF-A0A809SES5-F1
#
_entry.id   AF-A0A809SES5-F1
#
_cell.length_a   1.000
_cell.length_b   1.000
_cell.length_c   1.000
_cell.angle_alpha   90.00
_cell.angle_beta   90.00
_cell.angle_gamma   90.00
#
_symmetry.space_group_name_H-M   'P 1'
#
loop_
_entity.id
_entity.type
_entity.pdbx_description
1 polymer ?
#
loop_
_entity_poly.entity_id
_entity_poly.type
_entity_poly.pdbx_seq_one_letter_code
_entity_poly.pdbx_strand_id
1 'polypeptide(L)'
;MKKDKNNRKTKLFRLYKMNEKLHSSLCKFSQNDIYGLFPIFIIEKDVIFGELLDNKTNTQDTDFTELYNNKKMWNLKLMYKNFYRMDIDTFSEHTFIDEESEKLGNISEMNELNILDKIKYHFTNEEIQTKLTYIYPKQNLENKTATI
;
A
#
# COMPACT_ATOMS: atom_id res chain seq x y z
N MET A 1 -6.21 31.05 -7.98
CA MET A 1 -6.03 30.66 -6.57
C MET A 1 -5.13 29.44 -6.53
N LYS A 2 -3.94 29.56 -5.95
CA LYS A 2 -3.01 28.44 -5.75
C LYS A 2 -3.69 27.49 -4.77
N LYS A 3 -4.09 26.30 -5.22
CA LYS A 3 -4.48 25.22 -4.30
C LYS A 3 -3.29 25.00 -3.39
N ASP A 4 -3.46 25.19 -2.10
CA ASP A 4 -2.53 24.72 -1.10
C ASP A 4 -2.19 23.28 -1.45
N LYS A 5 -0.93 23.05 -1.89
CA LYS A 5 -0.32 21.73 -1.94
C LYS A 5 -0.20 21.30 -0.49
N ASN A 6 -1.34 20.88 0.05
CA ASN A 6 -1.48 20.48 1.44
C ASN A 6 -0.46 19.39 1.67
N ASN A 7 0.44 19.69 2.58
CA ASN A 7 1.55 18.90 3.06
C ASN A 7 1.04 17.61 3.74
N ARG A 8 0.34 16.75 2.99
CA ARG A 8 -0.08 15.43 3.46
C ARG A 8 1.15 14.54 3.37
N LYS A 9 2.03 14.65 4.37
CA LYS A 9 3.04 13.63 4.63
C LYS A 9 2.30 12.29 4.74
N THR A 10 2.55 11.37 3.81
CA THR A 10 2.01 10.01 3.88
C THR A 10 2.31 9.45 5.27
N LYS A 11 1.24 9.19 6.03
CA LYS A 11 1.34 8.56 7.34
C LYS A 11 1.54 7.05 7.17
N LEU A 12 2.54 6.51 7.85
CA LEU A 12 2.76 5.07 7.96
C LEU A 12 1.67 4.42 8.81
N PHE A 13 1.51 3.11 8.66
CA PHE A 13 0.65 2.24 9.45
C PHE A 13 -0.82 2.70 9.48
N ARG A 14 -1.30 3.18 8.33
CA ARG A 14 -2.65 3.70 8.14
C ARG A 14 -3.26 3.21 6.84
N LEU A 15 -4.56 2.99 6.84
CA LEU A 15 -5.31 2.62 5.64
C LEU A 15 -5.43 3.81 4.67
N TYR A 16 -5.06 3.57 3.41
CA TYR A 16 -5.36 4.45 2.28
C TYR A 16 -6.23 3.72 1.27
N LYS A 17 -7.23 4.44 0.74
CA LYS A 17 -7.91 4.08 -0.49
C LYS A 17 -7.11 4.58 -1.69
N MET A 18 -7.38 4.00 -2.83
CA MET A 18 -6.71 4.32 -4.08
C MET A 18 -7.73 4.63 -5.17
N ASN A 19 -7.33 5.42 -6.14
CA ASN A 19 -8.16 5.66 -7.32
C ASN A 19 -8.14 4.46 -8.28
N GLU A 20 -9.06 4.45 -9.25
CA GLU A 20 -9.22 3.35 -10.21
C GLU A 20 -7.95 3.07 -11.03
N LYS A 21 -7.17 4.12 -11.34
CA LYS A 21 -5.93 4.00 -12.13
C LYS A 21 -4.86 3.21 -11.39
N LEU A 22 -4.63 3.53 -10.11
CA LEU A 22 -3.68 2.82 -9.27
C LEU A 22 -4.18 1.40 -8.98
N HIS A 23 -5.46 1.25 -8.62
CA HIS A 23 -6.09 -0.05 -8.41
C HIS A 23 -5.91 -1.00 -9.61
N SER A 24 -6.30 -0.55 -10.80
CA SER A 24 -6.16 -1.32 -12.05
C SER A 24 -4.70 -1.68 -12.39
N SER A 25 -3.74 -0.89 -11.91
CA SER A 25 -2.32 -1.16 -12.13
C SER A 25 -1.79 -2.22 -11.17
N LEU A 26 -2.20 -2.15 -9.89
CA LEU A 26 -1.78 -3.09 -8.85
C LEU A 26 -2.43 -4.47 -9.02
N CYS A 27 -3.71 -4.53 -9.43
CA CYS A 27 -4.43 -5.78 -9.66
C CYS A 27 -3.83 -6.65 -10.78
N LYS A 28 -2.87 -6.14 -11.57
CA LYS A 28 -2.08 -6.95 -12.52
C LYS A 28 -1.04 -7.85 -11.84
N PHE A 29 -0.67 -7.51 -10.61
CA PHE A 29 0.34 -8.21 -9.82
C PHE A 29 -0.26 -8.93 -8.61
N SER A 30 -1.42 -8.47 -8.12
CA SER A 30 -2.14 -9.15 -7.05
C SER A 30 -3.00 -10.30 -7.56
N GLN A 31 -3.16 -11.31 -6.70
CA GLN A 31 -4.06 -12.44 -6.92
C GLN A 31 -5.48 -12.16 -6.42
N ASN A 32 -5.64 -11.13 -5.59
CA ASN A 32 -6.89 -10.78 -4.93
C ASN A 32 -7.25 -9.32 -5.23
N ASP A 33 -8.53 -8.99 -5.07
CA ASP A 33 -8.97 -7.60 -5.15
C ASP A 33 -8.44 -6.82 -3.93
N ILE A 34 -7.71 -5.73 -4.20
CA ILE A 34 -7.04 -4.94 -3.17
C ILE A 34 -8.03 -3.91 -2.62
N TYR A 35 -8.45 -4.09 -1.38
CA TYR A 35 -9.38 -3.19 -0.69
C TYR A 35 -8.73 -1.85 -0.34
N GLY A 36 -7.44 -1.85 -0.02
CA GLY A 36 -6.70 -0.66 0.38
C GLY A 36 -5.19 -0.87 0.40
N LEU A 37 -4.46 0.23 0.61
CA LEU A 37 -3.01 0.24 0.71
C LEU A 37 -2.59 0.60 2.12
N PHE A 38 -1.48 0.02 2.55
CA PHE A 38 -0.94 0.24 3.89
C PHE A 38 0.53 0.64 3.79
N PRO A 39 0.85 1.95 3.88
CA PRO A 39 2.23 2.43 3.92
C PRO A 39 2.95 1.93 5.17
N ILE A 40 4.15 1.40 5.00
CA ILE A 40 4.91 0.75 6.10
C ILE A 40 6.27 1.42 6.30
N PHE A 41 6.90 1.85 5.22
CA PHE A 41 8.22 2.45 5.30
C PHE A 41 8.40 3.56 4.28
N ILE A 42 9.18 4.58 4.64
CA ILE A 42 9.59 5.65 3.72
C ILE A 42 11.11 5.62 3.62
N ILE A 43 11.62 5.55 2.39
CA ILE A 43 13.05 5.60 2.07
C ILE A 43 13.26 6.75 1.11
N GLU A 44 13.97 7.79 1.56
CA GLU A 44 14.18 9.01 0.78
C GLU A 44 12.85 9.62 0.29
N LYS A 45 12.56 9.47 -1.01
CA LYS A 45 11.35 9.96 -1.67
C LYS A 45 10.34 8.86 -1.99
N ASP A 46 10.66 7.61 -1.68
CA ASP A 46 9.79 6.49 -1.99
C ASP A 46 9.06 5.99 -0.73
N VAL A 47 7.83 5.55 -0.93
CA VAL A 47 7.04 4.82 0.06
C VAL A 47 6.96 3.35 -0.32
N ILE A 48 7.18 2.48 0.67
CA ILE A 48 6.92 1.05 0.59
C ILE A 48 5.59 0.77 1.28
N PHE A 49 4.70 0.07 0.60
CA PHE A 49 3.36 -0.23 1.08
C PHE A 49 2.92 -1.64 0.72
N GLY A 50 2.07 -2.22 1.56
CA GLY A 50 1.46 -3.54 1.35
C GLY A 50 -0.01 -3.45 0.94
N GLU A 51 -0.55 -4.60 0.55
CA GLU A 51 -1.94 -4.79 0.17
C GLU A 51 -2.81 -5.09 1.39
N LEU A 52 -3.95 -4.43 1.48
CA LEU A 52 -5.01 -4.77 2.43
C LEU A 52 -6.16 -5.48 1.71
N LEU A 53 -6.56 -6.62 2.25
CA LEU A 53 -7.76 -7.34 1.84
C LEU A 53 -8.84 -7.21 2.91
N ASP A 54 -10.10 -7.15 2.47
CA ASP A 54 -11.24 -7.37 3.36
C ASP A 54 -11.24 -8.85 3.81
N ASN A 55 -11.60 -9.12 5.06
CA ASN A 55 -11.73 -10.47 5.59
C ASN A 55 -12.76 -11.33 4.84
N LYS A 56 -13.70 -10.71 4.11
CA LYS A 56 -14.61 -11.43 3.20
C LYS A 56 -13.89 -12.05 2.00
N THR A 57 -12.71 -11.55 1.66
CA THR A 57 -11.89 -12.10 0.57
C THR A 57 -11.33 -13.44 1.02
N ASN A 58 -11.84 -14.51 0.41
CA ASN A 58 -11.39 -15.87 0.69
C ASN A 58 -10.03 -16.08 0.00
N THR A 59 -8.95 -15.84 0.74
CA THR A 59 -7.59 -16.05 0.29
C THR A 59 -7.12 -17.45 0.72
N GLN A 60 -6.48 -18.18 -0.19
CA GLN A 60 -5.75 -19.42 0.17
C GLN A 60 -4.46 -19.11 0.94
N ASP A 61 -4.03 -17.86 0.90
CA ASP A 61 -2.81 -17.38 1.54
C ASP A 61 -3.05 -17.13 3.02
N THR A 62 -2.33 -17.87 3.87
CA THR A 62 -2.47 -17.83 5.32
C THR A 62 -1.53 -16.84 5.98
N ASP A 63 -0.59 -16.26 5.23
CA ASP A 63 0.42 -15.37 5.79
C ASP A 63 -0.02 -13.90 5.73
N PHE A 64 -0.66 -13.46 6.81
CA PHE A 64 -1.16 -12.12 6.98
C PHE A 64 -1.13 -11.64 8.43
N THR A 65 -1.37 -10.35 8.63
CA THR A 65 -1.66 -9.76 9.96
C THR A 65 -3.02 -9.07 9.92
N GLU A 66 -3.83 -9.31 10.95
CA GLU A 66 -5.10 -8.60 11.15
C GLU A 66 -4.86 -7.26 11.82
N LEU A 67 -5.34 -6.18 11.22
CA LEU A 67 -4.96 -4.81 11.64
C LEU A 67 -5.90 -4.17 12.67
N TYR A 68 -7.21 -4.44 12.58
CA TYR A 68 -8.25 -3.73 13.34
C TYR A 68 -9.24 -4.69 14.02
N ASN A 69 -8.73 -5.80 14.56
CA ASN A 69 -9.54 -6.88 15.15
C ASN A 69 -10.37 -6.38 16.35
N ASN A 70 -11.57 -5.87 16.07
CA ASN A 70 -12.49 -5.33 17.04
C ASN A 70 -13.91 -5.80 16.69
N LYS A 71 -14.68 -6.24 17.68
CA LYS A 71 -16.00 -6.90 17.53
C LYS A 71 -17.06 -6.07 16.77
N LYS A 72 -16.76 -4.81 16.42
CA LYS A 72 -17.65 -3.86 15.75
C LYS A 72 -17.05 -3.23 14.49
N MET A 73 -15.86 -3.62 14.06
CA MET A 73 -15.15 -2.99 12.93
C MET A 73 -14.62 -4.01 11.92
N TRP A 74 -14.21 -3.49 10.77
CA TRP A 74 -13.77 -4.22 9.60
C TRP A 74 -12.47 -4.97 9.90
N ASN A 75 -12.48 -6.28 9.70
CA ASN A 75 -11.26 -7.07 9.76
C ASN A 75 -10.52 -6.88 8.44
N LEU A 76 -9.43 -6.13 8.46
CA LEU A 76 -8.53 -5.98 7.32
C LEU A 76 -7.28 -6.84 7.54
N LYS A 77 -6.85 -7.52 6.48
CA LYS A 77 -5.66 -8.37 6.45
C LYS A 77 -4.57 -7.69 5.64
N LEU A 78 -3.41 -7.47 6.26
CA LEU A 78 -2.19 -7.10 5.56
C LEU A 78 -1.50 -8.37 5.04
N MET A 79 -1.36 -8.48 3.73
CA MET A 79 -0.72 -9.62 3.08
C MET A 79 0.79 -9.40 2.95
N TYR A 80 1.59 -10.45 3.20
CA TYR A 80 3.06 -10.36 3.13
C TYR A 80 3.67 -10.88 1.81
N LYS A 81 2.83 -11.19 0.83
CA LYS A 81 3.27 -11.74 -0.47
C LYS A 81 3.78 -10.68 -1.44
N ASN A 82 3.05 -9.58 -1.56
CA ASN A 82 3.34 -8.50 -2.50
C ASN A 82 3.48 -7.19 -1.74
N PHE A 83 4.64 -6.57 -1.89
CA PHE A 83 4.90 -5.20 -1.51
C PHE A 83 5.17 -4.36 -2.75
N TYR A 84 4.88 -3.07 -2.63
CA TYR A 84 5.10 -2.11 -3.69
C TYR A 84 5.94 -0.96 -3.19
N ARG A 85 6.72 -0.40 -4.10
CA ARG A 85 7.51 0.81 -3.88
C ARG A 85 7.15 1.82 -4.96
N MET A 86 6.86 3.06 -4.57
CA MET A 86 6.64 4.16 -5.50
C MET A 86 7.03 5.50 -4.88
N ASP A 87 7.26 6.48 -5.73
CA ASP A 87 7.51 7.87 -5.30
C ASP A 87 6.33 8.40 -4.46
N ILE A 88 6.64 9.09 -3.36
CA ILE A 88 5.67 9.51 -2.34
C ILE A 88 4.70 10.57 -2.85
N ASP A 89 5.14 11.43 -3.78
CA ASP A 89 4.27 12.42 -4.41
C ASP A 89 3.27 11.70 -5.32
N THR A 90 3.74 10.72 -6.09
CA THR A 90 2.90 9.86 -6.94
C THR A 90 1.91 9.03 -6.11
N PHE A 91 2.35 8.46 -4.98
CA PHE A 91 1.46 7.77 -4.04
C PHE A 91 0.37 8.72 -3.53
N SER A 92 0.76 9.92 -3.10
CA SER A 92 -0.16 10.91 -2.52
C SER A 92 -1.15 11.46 -3.55
N GLU A 93 -0.79 11.54 -4.83
CA GLU A 93 -1.70 11.91 -5.93
C GLU A 93 -2.77 10.85 -6.17
N HIS A 94 -2.42 9.58 -5.97
CA HIS A 94 -3.27 8.43 -6.33
C HIS A 94 -3.99 7.77 -5.16
N THR A 95 -3.80 8.29 -3.94
CA THR A 95 -4.40 7.76 -2.73
C THR A 95 -5.13 8.82 -1.92
N PHE A 96 -6.07 8.36 -1.10
CA PHE A 96 -6.86 9.20 -0.23
C PHE A 96 -7.30 8.45 1.03
N ILE A 97 -7.69 9.19 2.04
CA ILE A 97 -8.29 8.66 3.27
C ILE A 97 -9.75 9.09 3.22
N ASP A 98 -10.68 8.13 3.13
CA ASP A 98 -12.12 8.38 3.21
C ASP A 98 -12.58 8.45 4.67
N GLU A 99 -13.87 8.75 4.89
CA GLU A 99 -14.43 8.90 6.24
C GLU A 99 -14.29 7.62 7.08
N GLU A 100 -14.40 6.45 6.44
CA GLU A 100 -14.23 5.16 7.10
C GLU A 100 -12.77 4.94 7.53
N SER A 101 -11.82 5.16 6.63
CA SER A 101 -10.39 5.05 6.89
C SER A 101 -9.92 6.04 7.97
N GLU A 102 -10.52 7.24 8.01
CA GLU A 102 -10.25 8.22 9.06
C GLU A 102 -10.71 7.72 10.44
N LYS A 103 -11.89 7.08 10.51
CA LYS A 103 -12.43 6.49 11.76
C LYS A 103 -11.62 5.31 12.28
N LEU A 104 -11.03 4.51 11.38
CA LEU A 104 -10.15 3.40 11.78
C LEU A 104 -8.85 3.91 12.41
N GLY A 105 -8.36 5.08 12.00
CA GLY A 105 -7.17 5.69 12.54
C GLY A 105 -5.90 4.88 12.24
N ASN A 106 -4.96 4.89 13.18
CA ASN A 106 -3.74 4.09 13.10
C ASN A 106 -3.95 2.77 13.86
N ILE A 107 -3.17 1.75 13.51
CA ILE A 107 -3.10 0.50 14.29
C ILE A 107 -2.37 0.72 15.63
N SER A 108 -2.42 -0.28 16.51
CA SER A 108 -1.66 -0.25 17.77
C SER A 108 -0.16 -0.40 17.53
N GLU A 109 0.67 0.17 18.40
CA GLU A 109 2.14 0.04 18.36
C GLU A 109 2.59 -1.43 18.35
N MET A 110 1.90 -2.30 19.09
CA MET A 110 2.18 -3.75 19.08
C MET A 110 1.96 -4.37 17.69
N ASN A 111 0.91 -3.94 16.97
CA ASN A 111 0.69 -4.38 15.60
C ASN A 111 1.74 -3.80 14.66
N GLU A 112 2.18 -2.54 14.85
CA GLU A 112 3.27 -1.95 14.06
C GLU A 112 4.56 -2.78 14.19
N LEU A 113 4.95 -3.12 15.42
CA LEU A 113 6.13 -3.96 15.68
C LEU A 113 6.02 -5.34 15.06
N ASN A 114 4.87 -6.00 15.23
CA ASN A 114 4.62 -7.33 14.63
C ASN A 114 4.73 -7.30 13.10
N ILE A 115 4.20 -6.25 12.46
CA ILE A 115 4.30 -6.08 11.00
C ILE A 115 5.76 -5.91 10.58
N LEU A 116 6.52 -5.09 11.30
CA LEU A 116 7.94 -4.86 11.01
C LEU A 116 8.78 -6.15 11.18
N ASP A 117 8.53 -6.92 12.23
CA ASP A 117 9.21 -8.19 12.49
C ASP A 117 8.89 -9.23 11.39
N LYS A 118 7.63 -9.33 10.99
CA LYS A 118 7.24 -10.18 9.86
C LYS A 118 7.92 -9.73 8.57
N ILE A 119 7.88 -8.45 8.23
CA ILE A 119 8.55 -7.95 7.02
C ILE A 119 10.03 -8.28 7.04
N LYS A 120 10.71 -8.08 8.16
CA LYS A 120 12.12 -8.48 8.32
C LYS A 120 12.29 -9.96 8.02
N TYR A 121 11.46 -10.83 8.59
CA TYR A 121 11.49 -12.27 8.32
C TYR A 121 11.29 -12.59 6.82
N HIS A 122 10.28 -11.99 6.18
CA HIS A 122 9.96 -12.19 4.77
C HIS A 122 11.07 -11.76 3.81
N PHE A 123 11.76 -10.65 4.10
CA PHE A 123 12.82 -10.14 3.22
C PHE A 123 14.20 -10.73 3.51
N THR A 124 14.36 -11.48 4.61
CA THR A 124 15.65 -12.12 4.98
C THR A 124 15.64 -13.64 4.79
N ASN A 125 14.47 -14.27 4.66
CA ASN A 125 14.35 -15.70 4.42
C ASN A 125 14.19 -15.99 2.93
N GLU A 126 15.21 -16.59 2.32
CA GLU A 126 15.25 -16.93 0.89
C GLU A 126 14.20 -17.98 0.47
N GLU A 127 13.67 -18.77 1.41
CA GLU A 127 12.63 -19.76 1.12
C GLU A 127 11.26 -19.12 0.88
N ILE A 128 11.07 -17.86 1.29
CA ILE A 128 9.79 -17.16 1.20
C ILE A 128 9.72 -16.35 -0.10
N GLN A 129 8.65 -16.56 -0.86
CA GLN A 129 8.45 -15.90 -2.14
C GLN A 129 7.75 -14.54 -2.01
N THR A 130 8.30 -13.64 -1.19
CA THR A 130 7.83 -12.25 -1.10
C THR A 130 8.40 -11.42 -2.25
N LYS A 131 7.56 -10.60 -2.88
CA LYS A 131 7.94 -9.74 -4.01
C LYS A 131 7.87 -8.26 -3.62
N LEU A 132 8.89 -7.50 -4.00
CA LEU A 132 8.86 -6.04 -3.97
C LEU A 132 8.80 -5.51 -5.41
N THR A 133 7.69 -4.90 -5.79
CA THR A 133 7.47 -4.36 -7.14
C THR A 133 7.64 -2.85 -7.15
N TYR A 134 8.51 -2.34 -8.01
CA TYR A 134 8.68 -0.90 -8.20
C TYR A 134 7.69 -0.35 -9.22
N ILE A 135 6.91 0.66 -8.84
CA ILE A 135 5.90 1.30 -9.68
C ILE A 135 6.40 2.67 -10.07
N TYR A 136 6.49 2.89 -11.38
CA TYR A 136 6.86 4.16 -11.97
C TYR A 136 5.72 4.67 -12.85
N PRO A 137 5.46 5.99 -12.87
CA PRO A 137 4.56 6.57 -13.85
C PRO A 137 5.10 6.29 -15.26
N LYS A 138 4.22 5.88 -16.17
CA LYS A 138 4.58 5.81 -17.58
C LYS A 138 5.00 7.20 -18.03
N GLN A 139 6.25 7.35 -18.46
CA GLN A 139 6.65 8.55 -19.19
C GLN A 139 5.86 8.57 -20.50
N ASN A 140 5.14 9.66 -20.76
CA ASN A 140 4.58 9.88 -22.08
C ASN A 140 5.75 9.99 -23.07
N LEU A 141 6.02 8.94 -23.83
CA LEU A 141 6.98 8.92 -24.93
C LEU A 141 6.47 9.68 -26.17
N GLU A 142 5.48 10.56 -26.00
CA GLU A 142 4.94 11.39 -27.07
C GLU A 142 5.66 12.74 -27.05
N ASN A 143 6.34 13.06 -28.17
CA ASN A 143 7.12 14.26 -28.50
C ASN A 143 8.63 14.24 -28.25
N LYS A 144 9.30 13.14 -28.62
CA LYS A 144 10.65 13.23 -29.22
C LYS A 144 10.67 12.55 -30.59
N THR A 145 9.83 13.00 -31.52
CA THR A 145 10.18 12.88 -32.93
C THR A 145 11.40 13.76 -33.15
N ALA A 146 12.51 13.11 -33.44
CA ALA A 146 13.77 13.73 -33.81
C ALA A 146 13.53 14.76 -34.93
N THR A 147 13.86 16.01 -34.66
CA THR A 147 14.22 16.94 -35.74
C THR A 147 15.66 16.60 -36.11
N ILE A 148 15.82 15.90 -37.23
CA ILE A 148 17.08 15.81 -37.98
C ILE A 148 17.20 17.10 -38.79
#